data_AF-A0A959X1C7-F1
#
_entry.id   AF-A0A959X1C7-F1
#
_cell.length_a   1.000
_cell.length_b   1.000
_cell.length_c   1.000
_cell.angle_alpha   90.00
_cell.angle_beta   90.00
_cell.angle_gamma   90.00
#
_symmetry.space_group_name_H-M   'P 1'
#
loop_
_entity.id
_entity.type
_entity.pdbx_description
1 polymer ?
#
loop_
_entity_poly.entity_id
_entity_poly.type
_entity_poly.pdbx_seq_one_letter_code
_entity_poly.pdbx_strand_id
1 'polypeptide(L)'
;MAPCWACHLNPPFSHIGDALDLRHRHPALWTAVLAGKVRVWQAMKICREAAHLSAAAVAELDKTVANGLSMMPLPRIMAALPGWITAADEDLARKRAAAQRQSRKVQVSRIEDGHVTIWGKVDPADGIAFDRALTGIAKTLPTQPDPLFGSDLDRRRAAAVGILARQAFGQDALPSHTLVVHINADDPALSPAISTSENARAATENTGTPAPATGVARVEGWGPLLTERLPQFLAESNVIVKPILDPGQLQASDCYETPDRMRFAIEQRNRVQR
;
A
#
# COMPACT_ATOMS: atom_id res chain seq x y z
N MET A 1 -10.06 7.08 16.63
CA MET A 1 -11.28 6.23 16.63
C MET A 1 -12.29 6.80 15.66
N ALA A 2 -12.36 6.24 14.44
CA ALA A 2 -13.39 6.55 13.46
C ALA A 2 -14.15 5.25 13.16
N PRO A 3 -15.48 5.18 13.32
CA PRO A 3 -16.24 3.99 12.98
C PRO A 3 -16.37 3.90 11.46
N CYS A 4 -15.89 2.81 10.88
CA CYS A 4 -15.98 2.52 9.46
C CYS A 4 -17.45 2.26 9.08
N TRP A 5 -18.08 3.22 8.41
CA TRP A 5 -19.45 3.17 7.90
C TRP A 5 -19.55 2.28 6.64
N ALA A 6 -19.37 0.97 6.78
CA ALA A 6 -19.55 0.03 5.67
C ALA A 6 -20.41 -1.21 5.99
N CYS A 7 -21.14 -1.22 7.12
CA CYS A 7 -21.81 -2.44 7.59
C CYS A 7 -23.35 -2.50 7.47
N HIS A 8 -24.08 -1.43 7.14
CA HIS A 8 -25.55 -1.44 7.34
C HIS A 8 -26.42 -0.96 6.18
N LEU A 9 -26.15 -1.41 4.95
CA LEU A 9 -27.21 -1.46 3.93
C LEU A 9 -27.13 -2.77 3.14
N ASN A 10 -27.69 -3.84 3.73
CA ASN A 10 -28.11 -4.99 2.95
C ASN A 10 -29.59 -4.76 2.57
N PRO A 11 -29.96 -4.62 1.29
CA PRO A 11 -31.32 -4.29 0.89
C PRO A 11 -32.31 -5.43 1.24
N PRO A 12 -33.57 -5.09 1.62
CA PRO A 12 -34.56 -6.05 2.13
C PRO A 12 -35.01 -7.12 1.11
N PHE A 13 -34.74 -6.92 -0.19
CA PHE A 13 -35.06 -7.90 -1.24
C PHE A 13 -34.10 -9.11 -1.27
N SER A 14 -32.96 -9.06 -0.59
CA SER A 14 -32.01 -10.19 -0.51
C SER A 14 -32.52 -11.36 0.35
N HIS A 15 -33.55 -11.17 1.16
CA HIS A 15 -34.01 -12.19 2.12
C HIS A 15 -34.86 -13.32 1.51
N ILE A 16 -35.58 -13.06 0.41
CA ILE A 16 -36.47 -14.07 -0.19
C ILE A 16 -35.63 -15.15 -0.89
N GLY A 17 -34.60 -14.74 -1.65
CA GLY A 17 -33.66 -15.67 -2.29
C GLY A 17 -32.93 -16.54 -1.27
N ASP A 18 -32.37 -15.91 -0.23
CA ASP A 18 -31.69 -16.62 0.86
C ASP A 18 -32.61 -17.61 1.60
N ALA A 19 -33.88 -17.24 1.81
CA ALA A 19 -34.85 -18.11 2.48
C ALA A 19 -35.24 -19.31 1.61
N LEU A 20 -35.37 -19.12 0.30
CA LEU A 20 -35.62 -20.20 -0.66
C LEU A 20 -34.40 -21.12 -0.77
N ASP A 21 -33.20 -20.56 -0.85
CA ASP A 21 -31.95 -21.33 -0.85
C ASP A 21 -31.80 -22.13 0.44
N LEU A 22 -32.10 -21.54 1.61
CA LEU A 22 -32.08 -22.25 2.89
C LEU A 22 -33.08 -23.42 2.88
N ARG A 23 -34.31 -23.21 2.42
CA ARG A 23 -35.36 -24.25 2.42
C ARG A 23 -35.07 -25.37 1.41
N HIS A 24 -34.59 -25.03 0.22
CA HIS A 24 -34.52 -25.97 -0.92
C HIS A 24 -33.13 -26.52 -1.17
N ARG A 25 -32.07 -25.77 -0.87
CA ARG A 25 -30.68 -26.22 -1.06
C ARG A 25 -30.07 -26.77 0.24
N HIS A 26 -30.50 -26.30 1.41
CA HIS A 26 -29.93 -26.69 2.71
C HIS A 26 -30.97 -27.32 3.68
N PRO A 27 -31.54 -28.49 3.35
CA PRO A 27 -32.63 -29.10 4.14
C PRO A 27 -32.26 -29.47 5.59
N ALA A 28 -31.02 -29.86 5.87
CA ALA A 28 -30.56 -30.20 7.22
C ALA A 28 -30.37 -28.94 8.07
N LEU A 29 -29.78 -27.87 7.50
CA LEU A 29 -29.69 -26.57 8.15
C LEU A 29 -31.07 -25.95 8.39
N TRP A 30 -32.01 -26.07 7.44
CA TRP A 30 -33.40 -25.64 7.61
C TRP A 30 -34.07 -26.34 8.79
N THR A 31 -33.86 -27.64 8.94
CA THR A 31 -34.37 -28.41 10.08
C THR A 31 -33.74 -27.94 11.40
N ALA A 32 -32.44 -27.61 11.41
CA ALA A 32 -31.77 -27.06 12.58
C ALA A 32 -32.30 -25.67 12.98
N VAL A 33 -32.68 -24.83 12.00
CA VAL A 33 -33.33 -23.55 12.23
C VAL A 33 -34.73 -23.74 12.83
N LEU A 34 -35.54 -24.63 12.26
CA LEU A 34 -36.88 -24.95 12.81
C LEU A 34 -36.81 -25.53 14.23
N ALA A 35 -35.76 -26.29 14.54
CA ALA A 35 -35.50 -26.81 15.88
C ALA A 35 -34.95 -25.76 16.86
N GLY A 36 -34.79 -24.50 16.45
CA GLY A 36 -34.28 -23.41 17.29
C GLY A 36 -32.78 -23.50 17.61
N LYS A 37 -32.03 -24.39 16.95
CA LYS A 37 -30.59 -24.58 17.19
C LYS A 37 -29.74 -23.48 16.57
N VAL A 38 -30.25 -22.81 15.53
CA VAL A 38 -29.56 -21.74 14.80
C VAL A 38 -30.51 -20.59 14.51
N ARG A 39 -30.03 -19.35 14.63
CA ARG A 39 -30.83 -18.17 14.27
C ARG A 39 -30.91 -18.05 12.75
N VAL A 40 -32.06 -17.63 12.24
CA VAL A 40 -32.31 -17.51 10.78
C VAL A 40 -31.22 -16.72 10.06
N TRP A 41 -30.80 -15.57 10.59
CA TRP A 41 -29.76 -14.75 9.94
C TRP A 41 -28.39 -15.45 9.84
N GLN A 42 -28.08 -16.34 10.78
CA GLN A 42 -26.83 -17.12 10.78
C GLN A 42 -26.88 -18.19 9.68
N ALA A 43 -28.02 -18.87 9.55
CA ALA A 43 -28.24 -19.83 8.48
C ALA A 43 -28.22 -19.17 7.09
N MET A 44 -28.84 -17.98 6.95
CA MET A 44 -28.78 -17.19 5.72
C MET A 44 -27.33 -16.81 5.35
N LYS A 45 -26.50 -16.44 6.33
CA LYS A 45 -25.09 -16.14 6.08
C LYS A 45 -24.34 -17.34 5.50
N ILE A 46 -24.58 -18.54 6.04
CA ILE A 46 -23.99 -19.79 5.50
C ILE A 46 -24.46 -20.04 4.06
N CYS A 47 -25.75 -19.83 3.78
CA CYS A 47 -26.30 -20.00 2.42
C CYS A 47 -25.64 -19.05 1.41
N ARG A 48 -25.42 -17.78 1.76
CA ARG A 48 -24.75 -16.81 0.88
C ARG A 48 -23.32 -17.21 0.54
N GLU A 49 -22.56 -17.64 1.54
CA GLU A 49 -21.19 -18.12 1.32
C GLU A 49 -21.18 -19.36 0.40
N ALA A 50 -22.20 -20.22 0.50
CA ALA A 50 -22.36 -21.42 -0.32
C ALA A 50 -23.08 -21.22 -1.66
N ALA A 51 -23.58 -20.01 -1.97
CA ALA A 51 -24.49 -19.78 -3.10
C ALA A 51 -23.92 -20.21 -4.46
N HIS A 52 -22.60 -20.12 -4.59
CA HIS A 52 -21.85 -20.41 -5.81
C HIS A 52 -21.51 -21.89 -6.02
N LEU A 53 -21.80 -22.76 -5.05
CA LEU A 53 -21.50 -24.19 -5.12
C LEU A 53 -22.54 -24.93 -5.98
N SER A 54 -22.17 -26.11 -6.48
CA SER A 54 -23.12 -27.01 -7.15
C SER A 54 -24.12 -27.61 -6.14
N ALA A 55 -25.26 -28.14 -6.60
CA ALA A 55 -26.27 -28.74 -5.72
C ALA A 55 -25.72 -29.94 -4.92
N ALA A 56 -24.83 -30.74 -5.53
CA ALA A 56 -24.19 -31.88 -4.88
C ALA A 56 -23.24 -31.43 -3.75
N ALA A 57 -22.37 -30.44 -4.04
CA ALA A 57 -21.46 -29.86 -3.05
C ALA A 57 -22.21 -29.21 -1.88
N VAL A 58 -23.33 -28.53 -2.16
CA VAL A 58 -24.18 -27.96 -1.11
C VAL A 58 -24.78 -29.03 -0.21
N ALA A 59 -25.22 -30.17 -0.75
CA ALA A 59 -25.78 -31.25 0.07
C ALA A 59 -24.74 -31.87 1.03
N GLU A 60 -23.48 -31.94 0.62
CA GLU A 60 -22.37 -32.39 1.47
C GLU A 60 -22.01 -31.35 2.55
N LEU A 61 -21.93 -30.08 2.15
CA LEU A 61 -21.72 -28.97 3.08
C LEU A 61 -22.84 -28.88 4.12
N ASP A 62 -24.10 -29.05 3.72
CA ASP A 62 -25.27 -29.00 4.59
C ASP A 62 -25.23 -30.09 5.66
N LYS A 63 -24.87 -31.33 5.29
CA LYS A 63 -24.65 -32.43 6.26
C LYS A 63 -23.51 -32.10 7.23
N THR A 64 -22.41 -31.57 6.71
CA THR A 64 -21.23 -31.23 7.53
C THR A 64 -21.55 -30.13 8.53
N VAL A 65 -22.24 -29.08 8.09
CA VAL A 65 -22.68 -27.97 8.94
C VAL A 65 -23.70 -28.45 9.97
N ALA A 66 -24.69 -29.26 9.58
CA ALA A 66 -25.67 -29.82 10.51
C ALA A 66 -25.04 -30.71 11.61
N ASN A 67 -24.04 -31.51 11.25
CA ASN A 67 -23.25 -32.29 12.21
C ASN A 67 -22.42 -31.38 13.11
N GLY A 68 -21.75 -30.38 12.55
CA GLY A 68 -20.97 -29.39 13.29
C GLY A 68 -21.80 -28.62 14.33
N LEU A 69 -23.03 -28.26 13.99
CA LEU A 69 -23.96 -27.57 14.91
C LEU A 69 -24.29 -28.37 16.17
N SER A 70 -24.14 -29.70 16.14
CA SER A 70 -24.33 -30.55 17.33
C SER A 70 -23.08 -30.63 18.20
N MET A 71 -21.91 -30.32 17.66
CA MET A 71 -20.60 -30.59 18.28
C MET A 71 -19.85 -29.33 18.69
N MET A 72 -20.13 -28.17 18.07
CA MET A 72 -19.38 -26.94 18.30
C MET A 72 -20.22 -25.67 18.18
N PRO A 73 -19.84 -24.59 18.89
CA PRO A 73 -20.53 -23.33 18.81
C PRO A 73 -20.35 -22.67 17.43
N LEU A 74 -21.36 -21.92 17.00
CA LEU A 74 -21.43 -21.35 15.66
C LEU A 74 -20.20 -20.49 15.24
N PRO A 75 -19.57 -19.68 16.10
CA PRO A 75 -18.36 -18.94 15.69
C PRO A 75 -17.24 -19.85 15.18
N ARG A 76 -17.10 -21.06 15.74
CA ARG A 76 -16.12 -22.05 15.29
C ARG A 76 -16.50 -22.65 13.94
N ILE A 77 -17.80 -22.86 13.71
CA ILE A 77 -18.34 -23.27 12.41
C ILE A 77 -18.06 -22.22 11.36
N MET A 78 -18.32 -20.94 11.65
CA MET A 78 -18.05 -19.85 10.72
C MET A 78 -16.57 -19.73 10.36
N ALA A 79 -15.67 -20.00 11.30
CA ALA A 79 -14.22 -20.05 11.03
C ALA A 79 -13.80 -21.27 10.19
N ALA A 80 -14.47 -22.42 10.36
CA ALA A 80 -14.21 -23.64 9.61
C ALA A 80 -14.90 -23.67 8.23
N LEU A 81 -15.95 -22.87 8.04
CA LEU A 81 -16.82 -22.87 6.87
C LEU A 81 -16.06 -22.71 5.54
N PRO A 82 -15.07 -21.79 5.38
CA PRO A 82 -14.32 -21.69 4.13
C PRO A 82 -13.57 -22.98 3.78
N GLY A 83 -13.07 -23.71 4.79
CA GLY A 83 -12.43 -25.00 4.61
C GLY A 83 -13.41 -26.08 4.16
N TRP A 84 -14.61 -26.13 4.76
CA TRP A 84 -15.66 -27.07 4.35
C TRP A 84 -16.22 -26.77 2.95
N ILE A 85 -16.37 -25.49 2.59
CA ILE A 85 -16.74 -25.08 1.23
C ILE A 85 -15.68 -25.56 0.23
N THR A 86 -14.39 -25.45 0.58
CA THR A 86 -13.30 -25.91 -0.27
C THR A 86 -13.28 -27.44 -0.41
N ALA A 87 -13.57 -28.16 0.67
CA ALA A 87 -13.62 -29.63 0.66
C ALA A 87 -14.84 -30.17 -0.10
N ALA A 88 -15.99 -29.51 -0.01
CA ALA A 88 -17.23 -29.94 -0.68
C ALA A 88 -17.19 -29.78 -2.21
N ASP A 89 -16.30 -28.94 -2.75
CA ASP A 89 -16.13 -28.79 -4.20
C ASP A 89 -14.67 -28.51 -4.56
N GLU A 90 -13.86 -29.57 -4.49
CA GLU A 90 -12.44 -29.52 -4.84
C GLU A 90 -12.22 -29.11 -6.31
N ASP A 91 -13.12 -29.48 -7.22
CA ASP A 91 -12.99 -29.20 -8.65
C ASP A 91 -13.28 -27.74 -8.98
N LEU A 92 -14.32 -27.15 -8.38
CA LEU A 92 -14.61 -25.73 -8.48
C LEU A 92 -13.53 -24.90 -7.77
N ALA A 93 -13.03 -25.36 -6.63
CA ALA A 93 -11.88 -24.78 -5.96
C ALA A 93 -10.63 -24.80 -6.86
N ARG A 94 -10.36 -25.91 -7.55
CA ARG A 94 -9.23 -26.05 -8.49
C ARG A 94 -9.38 -25.14 -9.71
N LYS A 95 -10.57 -25.05 -10.30
CA LYS A 95 -10.87 -24.14 -11.43
C LYS A 95 -10.72 -22.68 -11.02
N ARG A 96 -11.23 -22.29 -9.85
CA ARG A 96 -11.04 -20.94 -9.31
C ARG A 96 -9.58 -20.65 -9.02
N ALA A 97 -8.86 -21.58 -8.40
CA ALA A 97 -7.43 -21.42 -8.15
C ALA A 97 -6.66 -21.22 -9.46
N ALA A 98 -6.98 -21.96 -10.52
CA ALA A 98 -6.37 -21.80 -11.84
C ALA A 98 -6.66 -20.42 -12.46
N ALA A 99 -7.92 -19.97 -12.45
CA ALA A 99 -8.28 -18.63 -12.92
C ALA A 99 -7.59 -17.53 -12.09
N GLN A 100 -7.50 -17.73 -10.78
CA GLN A 100 -6.86 -16.79 -9.85
C GLN A 100 -5.33 -16.81 -9.93
N ARG A 101 -4.72 -17.87 -10.48
CA ARG A 101 -3.28 -17.87 -10.81
C ARG A 101 -2.99 -16.93 -11.97
N GLN A 102 -3.87 -16.88 -12.97
CA GLN A 102 -3.71 -16.02 -14.13
C GLN A 102 -3.95 -14.54 -13.82
N SER A 103 -4.71 -14.23 -12.76
CA SER A 103 -4.95 -12.85 -12.29
C SER A 103 -3.92 -12.34 -11.27
N ARG A 104 -2.85 -13.11 -10.99
CA ARG A 104 -1.77 -12.69 -10.08
C ARG A 104 -1.06 -11.47 -10.65
N LYS A 105 -0.97 -10.42 -9.84
CA LYS A 105 -0.29 -9.17 -10.18
C LYS A 105 0.05 -8.41 -8.91
N VAL A 106 1.13 -7.65 -8.92
CA VAL A 106 1.46 -6.67 -7.88
C VAL A 106 1.51 -5.31 -8.55
N GLN A 107 0.85 -4.33 -7.94
CA GLN A 107 0.78 -2.96 -8.42
C GLN A 107 1.25 -2.02 -7.31
N VAL A 108 1.96 -0.98 -7.73
CA VAL A 108 2.45 0.10 -6.87
C VAL A 108 1.76 1.38 -7.34
N SER A 109 1.11 2.10 -6.43
CA SER A 109 0.44 3.35 -6.75
C SER A 109 1.43 4.49 -7.00
N ARG A 110 0.92 5.61 -7.49
CA ARG A 110 1.62 6.89 -7.45
C ARG A 110 1.72 7.40 -6.01
N ILE A 111 2.54 8.42 -5.81
CA ILE A 111 2.66 9.14 -4.55
C ILE A 111 1.37 9.93 -4.32
N GLU A 112 0.67 9.61 -3.23
CA GLU A 112 -0.55 10.26 -2.77
C GLU A 112 -0.37 10.59 -1.28
N ASP A 113 -0.59 11.84 -0.89
CA ASP A 113 -0.40 12.35 0.48
C ASP A 113 0.96 12.00 1.11
N GLY A 114 2.02 11.94 0.30
CA GLY A 114 3.37 11.58 0.74
C GLY A 114 3.59 10.08 0.96
N HIS A 115 2.66 9.24 0.53
CA HIS A 115 2.69 7.79 0.68
C HIS A 115 2.50 7.07 -0.66
N VAL A 116 2.91 5.80 -0.69
CA VAL A 116 2.71 4.91 -1.84
C VAL A 116 2.05 3.62 -1.34
N THR A 117 1.00 3.20 -2.03
CA THR A 117 0.28 1.96 -1.74
C THR A 117 0.76 0.85 -2.64
N ILE A 118 1.17 -0.26 -2.04
CA ILE A 118 1.50 -1.51 -2.75
C ILE A 118 0.39 -2.51 -2.46
N TRP A 119 -0.21 -3.06 -3.51
CA TRP A 119 -1.21 -4.11 -3.37
C TRP A 119 -1.06 -5.13 -4.49
N GLY A 120 -1.46 -6.36 -4.20
CA GLY A 120 -1.31 -7.42 -5.19
C GLY A 120 -1.86 -8.76 -4.75
N LYS A 121 -1.92 -9.64 -5.72
CA LYS A 121 -2.26 -11.05 -5.56
C LYS A 121 -1.05 -11.89 -5.92
N VAL A 122 -0.54 -12.62 -4.93
CA VAL A 122 0.67 -13.46 -5.03
C VAL A 122 0.34 -14.94 -4.82
N ASP A 123 1.33 -15.81 -4.99
CA ASP A 123 1.21 -17.20 -4.57
C ASP A 123 1.07 -17.29 -3.04
N PRO A 124 0.24 -18.21 -2.49
CA PRO A 124 0.13 -18.38 -1.05
C PRO A 124 1.47 -18.66 -0.36
N ALA A 125 2.36 -19.46 -0.95
CA ALA A 125 3.66 -19.76 -0.35
C ALA A 125 4.52 -18.49 -0.24
N ASP A 126 4.57 -17.71 -1.32
CA ASP A 126 5.31 -16.45 -1.38
C ASP A 126 4.73 -15.41 -0.42
N GLY A 127 3.39 -15.31 -0.33
CA GLY A 127 2.72 -14.39 0.58
C GLY A 127 3.00 -14.70 2.06
N ILE A 128 3.03 -15.97 2.44
CA ILE A 128 3.38 -16.40 3.80
C ILE A 128 4.86 -16.14 4.10
N ALA A 129 5.74 -16.45 3.15
CA ALA A 129 7.16 -16.16 3.28
C ALA A 129 7.42 -14.65 3.44
N PHE A 130 6.74 -13.83 2.64
CA PHE A 130 6.82 -12.38 2.67
C PHE A 130 6.31 -11.80 4.01
N ASP A 131 5.15 -12.25 4.50
CA ASP A 131 4.62 -11.83 5.81
C ASP A 131 5.58 -12.15 6.97
N ARG A 132 6.18 -13.35 6.94
CA ARG A 132 7.20 -13.76 7.92
C ARG A 132 8.45 -12.90 7.82
N ALA A 133 8.93 -12.61 6.61
CA ALA A 133 10.09 -11.77 6.38
C ALA A 133 9.86 -10.34 6.91
N LEU A 134 8.71 -9.74 6.59
CA LEU A 134 8.34 -8.41 7.09
C LEU A 134 8.27 -8.39 8.62
N THR A 135 7.64 -9.41 9.22
CA THR A 135 7.54 -9.51 10.69
C THR A 135 8.91 -9.71 11.34
N GLY A 136 9.79 -10.50 10.71
CA GLY A 136 11.16 -10.73 11.18
C GLY A 136 11.98 -9.44 11.21
N ILE A 137 11.99 -8.68 10.11
CA ILE A 137 12.71 -7.41 10.01
C ILE A 137 12.06 -6.33 10.89
N ALA A 138 10.73 -6.27 10.97
CA ALA A 138 10.05 -5.30 11.82
C ALA A 138 10.45 -5.44 13.29
N LYS A 139 10.71 -6.66 13.77
CA LYS A 139 11.16 -6.92 15.14
C LYS A 139 12.59 -6.46 15.42
N THR A 140 13.44 -6.29 14.40
CA THR A 140 14.80 -5.77 14.59
C THR A 140 14.83 -4.24 14.64
N LEU A 141 13.74 -3.57 14.23
CA LEU A 141 13.64 -2.12 14.24
C LEU A 141 13.28 -1.59 15.64
N PRO A 142 13.81 -0.41 16.01
CA PRO A 142 13.53 0.19 17.32
C PRO A 142 12.04 0.43 17.51
N THR A 143 11.51 0.03 18.66
CA THR A 143 10.13 0.30 19.06
C THR A 143 9.94 1.80 19.25
N GLN A 144 8.85 2.33 18.74
CA GLN A 144 8.43 3.71 18.96
C GLN A 144 7.07 3.74 19.66
N PRO A 145 6.70 4.85 20.31
CA PRO A 145 5.38 5.00 20.90
C PRO A 145 4.28 4.78 19.85
N ASP A 146 3.20 4.13 20.27
CA ASP A 146 2.05 3.91 19.40
C ASP A 146 1.45 5.26 18.96
N PRO A 147 1.18 5.43 17.65
CA PRO A 147 0.54 6.63 17.13
C PRO A 147 -0.93 6.72 17.54
N LEU A 148 -1.55 7.89 17.33
CA LEU A 148 -3.00 8.09 17.51
C LEU A 148 -3.85 7.16 16.63
N PHE A 149 -3.30 6.69 15.51
CA PHE A 149 -3.94 5.78 14.56
C PHE A 149 -2.95 4.70 14.10
N GLY A 150 -3.33 3.43 14.29
CA GLY A 150 -2.52 2.27 13.88
C GLY A 150 -1.71 1.67 15.03
N SER A 151 -0.81 0.75 14.69
CA SER A 151 0.11 0.13 15.64
C SER A 151 1.57 0.42 15.27
N ASP A 152 2.45 0.47 16.27
CA ASP A 152 3.88 0.60 16.02
C ASP A 152 4.45 -0.58 15.21
N LEU A 153 3.89 -1.78 15.38
CA LEU A 153 4.27 -2.94 14.59
C LEU A 153 3.97 -2.74 13.10
N ASP A 154 2.82 -2.16 12.75
CA ASP A 154 2.45 -1.91 11.35
C ASP A 154 3.39 -0.88 10.70
N ARG A 155 3.76 0.18 11.43
CA ARG A 155 4.76 1.16 10.96
C ARG A 155 6.12 0.51 10.72
N ARG A 156 6.57 -0.37 11.62
CA ARG A 156 7.82 -1.11 11.47
C ARG A 156 7.76 -2.11 10.33
N ARG A 157 6.63 -2.78 10.11
CA ARG A 157 6.39 -3.65 8.94
C ARG A 157 6.43 -2.86 7.64
N ALA A 158 5.87 -1.65 7.60
CA ALA A 158 5.98 -0.77 6.43
C ALA A 158 7.44 -0.38 6.16
N ALA A 159 8.22 -0.03 7.19
CA ALA A 159 9.65 0.25 7.03
C ALA A 159 10.44 -0.98 6.56
N ALA A 160 10.08 -2.18 7.02
CA ALA A 160 10.68 -3.44 6.61
C ALA A 160 10.53 -3.72 5.10
N VAL A 161 9.44 -3.26 4.45
CA VAL A 161 9.28 -3.34 3.00
C VAL A 161 10.42 -2.62 2.29
N GLY A 162 10.78 -1.42 2.74
CA GLY A 162 11.88 -0.65 2.19
C GLY A 162 13.23 -1.35 2.36
N ILE A 163 13.47 -1.97 3.52
CA ILE A 163 14.71 -2.71 3.79
C ILE A 163 14.83 -3.93 2.87
N LEU A 164 13.75 -4.71 2.70
CA LEU A 164 13.73 -5.85 1.77
C LEU A 164 14.02 -5.41 0.33
N ALA A 165 13.39 -4.32 -0.12
CA ALA A 165 13.64 -3.79 -1.45
C ALA A 165 15.12 -3.40 -1.63
N ARG A 166 15.71 -2.69 -0.66
CA ARG A 166 17.12 -2.28 -0.74
C ARG A 166 18.09 -3.46 -0.69
N GLN A 167 17.80 -4.49 0.09
CA GLN A 167 18.63 -5.71 0.12
C GLN A 167 18.59 -6.48 -1.20
N ALA A 168 17.45 -6.51 -1.89
CA ALA A 168 17.30 -7.23 -3.15
C ALA A 168 18.01 -6.54 -4.33
N PHE A 169 17.97 -5.21 -4.37
CA PHE A 169 18.53 -4.42 -5.47
C PHE A 169 19.95 -3.91 -5.21
N GLY A 170 20.41 -3.89 -3.95
CA GLY A 170 21.61 -3.17 -3.56
C GLY A 170 21.39 -1.65 -3.54
N GLN A 171 22.27 -0.92 -2.87
CA GLN A 171 22.18 0.56 -2.80
C GLN A 171 22.43 1.23 -4.16
N ASP A 172 23.16 0.58 -5.06
CA ASP A 172 23.52 1.13 -6.38
C ASP A 172 22.42 1.04 -7.45
N ALA A 173 21.43 0.17 -7.28
CA ALA A 173 20.33 0.02 -8.24
C ALA A 173 19.11 0.88 -7.90
N LEU A 174 19.29 1.90 -7.06
CA LEU A 174 18.26 2.92 -6.89
C LEU A 174 18.01 3.57 -8.25
N PRO A 175 16.77 3.52 -8.74
CA PRO A 175 16.46 4.05 -10.06
C PRO A 175 16.81 5.53 -10.08
N SER A 176 17.57 5.98 -11.09
CA SER A 176 17.95 7.38 -11.28
C SER A 176 16.69 8.22 -11.54
N HIS A 177 16.03 8.67 -10.48
CA HIS A 177 14.82 9.49 -10.56
C HIS A 177 15.24 10.92 -10.83
N THR A 178 14.81 11.47 -11.98
CA THR A 178 14.94 12.91 -12.22
C THR A 178 13.89 13.62 -11.38
N LEU A 179 14.34 14.30 -10.33
CA LEU A 179 13.50 15.13 -9.47
C LEU A 179 13.57 16.57 -9.98
N VAL A 180 12.40 17.14 -10.29
CA VAL A 180 12.28 18.55 -10.65
C VAL A 180 11.77 19.28 -9.42
N VAL A 181 12.67 19.99 -8.75
CA VAL A 181 12.32 20.85 -7.61
C VAL A 181 12.28 22.27 -8.11
N HIS A 182 11.09 22.86 -8.13
CA HIS A 182 10.92 24.28 -8.40
C HIS A 182 11.15 25.03 -7.08
N ILE A 183 12.39 25.48 -6.87
CA ILE A 183 12.73 26.39 -5.77
C ILE A 183 12.85 27.77 -6.40
N ASN A 184 12.13 28.76 -5.87
CA ASN A 184 12.29 30.14 -6.30
C ASN A 184 13.71 30.60 -5.94
N ALA A 185 14.38 31.35 -6.81
CA ALA A 185 15.73 31.84 -6.57
C ALA A 185 15.84 32.70 -5.28
N ASP A 186 14.73 33.29 -4.85
CA ASP A 186 14.61 34.11 -3.64
C ASP A 186 14.21 33.30 -2.38
N ASP A 187 14.18 31.97 -2.46
CA ASP A 187 13.86 31.11 -1.30
C ASP A 187 15.00 31.18 -0.27
N PRO A 188 14.72 31.54 1.00
CA PRO A 188 15.74 31.58 2.06
C PRO A 188 16.44 30.24 2.28
N ALA A 189 15.87 29.11 1.84
CA ALA A 189 16.51 27.79 1.89
C ALA A 189 17.72 27.65 0.94
N LEU A 190 17.89 28.52 -0.06
CA LEU A 190 19.02 28.55 -0.99
C LEU A 190 20.16 29.48 -0.58
N SER A 191 19.98 30.28 0.48
CA SER A 191 21.04 31.17 0.97
C SER A 191 22.18 30.31 1.55
N PRO A 192 23.41 30.39 1.01
CA PRO A 192 24.52 29.55 1.42
C PRO A 192 25.09 30.06 2.75
N ALA A 193 24.40 29.77 3.84
CA ALA A 193 24.89 29.98 5.20
C ALA A 193 25.17 28.65 5.91
N ILE A 194 25.49 27.58 5.16
CA ILE A 194 25.89 26.30 5.75
C ILE A 194 27.06 25.70 4.95
N SER A 195 28.25 25.83 5.56
CA SER A 195 29.49 25.03 5.40
C SER A 195 30.66 25.65 4.64
N THR A 196 31.52 26.40 5.35
CA THR A 196 32.97 26.12 5.44
C THR A 196 33.58 26.92 6.60
N SER A 197 34.53 26.28 7.28
CA SER A 197 35.13 26.66 8.57
C SER A 197 36.03 27.90 8.54
N GLU A 198 36.34 28.41 9.74
CA GLU A 198 37.37 29.40 10.10
C GLU A 198 37.00 30.89 9.95
N ASN A 199 36.17 31.40 10.87
CA ASN A 199 36.51 32.59 11.68
C ASN A 199 35.42 32.85 12.72
N ALA A 200 35.65 32.35 13.93
CA ALA A 200 34.89 32.73 15.11
C ALA A 200 35.30 34.14 15.54
N ARG A 201 34.40 35.12 15.38
CA ARG A 201 34.07 36.14 16.39
C ARG A 201 33.07 37.17 15.85
N ALA A 202 32.05 37.41 16.68
CA ALA A 202 31.05 38.48 16.62
C ALA A 202 29.85 38.29 15.67
N ALA A 203 28.91 37.43 16.08
CA ALA A 203 27.48 37.70 15.98
C ALA A 203 26.75 36.78 16.98
N THR A 204 26.52 37.32 18.17
CA THR A 204 25.66 36.75 19.21
C THR A 204 24.20 36.76 18.72
N GLU A 205 23.49 35.68 19.03
CA GLU A 205 22.02 35.51 18.91
C GLU A 205 21.44 35.55 17.49
N ASN A 206 21.31 34.38 16.88
CA ASN A 206 20.13 33.99 16.11
C ASN A 206 20.07 32.46 16.06
N THR A 207 19.36 31.86 17.02
CA THR A 207 18.89 30.47 16.94
C THR A 207 17.78 30.41 15.90
N GLY A 208 18.14 30.57 14.62
CA GLY A 208 17.24 30.43 13.50
C GLY A 208 17.21 28.99 13.05
N THR A 209 16.19 28.24 13.48
CA THR A 209 15.75 27.03 12.78
C THR A 209 15.71 27.33 11.27
N PRO A 210 16.34 26.55 10.39
CA PRO A 210 16.24 26.78 8.96
C PRO A 210 14.76 26.79 8.58
N ALA A 211 14.30 27.88 7.96
CA ALA A 211 12.91 28.03 7.55
C ALA A 211 12.51 26.81 6.71
N PRO A 212 11.34 26.20 6.95
CA PRO A 212 10.91 25.06 6.17
C PRO A 212 10.80 25.49 4.71
N ALA A 213 11.47 24.77 3.81
CA ALA A 213 11.35 24.98 2.37
C ALA A 213 9.88 24.78 1.99
N THR A 214 9.14 25.88 1.85
CA THR A 214 7.72 25.91 1.49
C THR A 214 7.60 25.66 -0.01
N GLY A 215 7.77 24.41 -0.41
CA GLY A 215 7.71 24.00 -1.79
C GLY A 215 7.11 22.61 -1.98
N VAL A 216 6.66 22.35 -3.21
CA VAL A 216 6.25 21.04 -3.70
C VAL A 216 7.29 20.57 -4.71
N ALA A 217 7.94 19.46 -4.45
CA ALA A 217 8.80 18.76 -5.39
C ALA A 217 7.95 17.84 -6.28
N ARG A 218 8.26 17.75 -7.58
CA ARG A 218 7.61 16.80 -8.48
C ARG A 218 8.57 15.66 -8.81
N VAL A 219 8.14 14.44 -8.53
CA VAL A 219 8.84 13.22 -8.93
C VAL A 219 8.26 12.74 -10.26
N GLU A 220 9.09 12.72 -11.30
CA GLU A 220 8.64 12.28 -12.63
C GLU A 220 8.11 10.85 -12.61
N GLY A 221 6.92 10.65 -13.20
CA GLY A 221 6.20 9.37 -13.22
C GLY A 221 5.48 9.00 -11.92
N TRP A 222 5.84 9.60 -10.78
CA TRP A 222 5.35 9.21 -9.45
C TRP A 222 4.41 10.23 -8.79
N GLY A 223 4.56 11.53 -9.06
CA GLY A 223 3.65 12.56 -8.53
C GLY A 223 4.32 13.59 -7.61
N PRO A 224 3.53 14.45 -6.94
CA PRO A 224 4.03 15.51 -6.08
C PRO A 224 4.46 14.99 -4.69
N LEU A 225 5.47 15.62 -4.10
CA LEU A 225 6.00 15.35 -2.77
C LEU A 225 6.34 16.68 -2.09
N LEU A 226 6.14 16.81 -0.79
CA LEU A 226 6.55 18.01 -0.05
C LEU A 226 8.07 18.12 0.04
N THR A 227 8.61 19.33 -0.12
CA THR A 227 10.08 19.55 -0.06
C THR A 227 10.67 19.18 1.31
N GLU A 228 9.92 19.32 2.40
CA GLU A 228 10.32 18.86 3.74
C GLU A 228 10.57 17.34 3.84
N ARG A 229 9.93 16.54 2.97
CA ARG A 229 10.11 15.07 2.92
C ARG A 229 11.19 14.65 1.93
N LEU A 230 11.70 15.58 1.13
CA LEU A 230 12.71 15.33 0.11
C LEU A 230 14.03 14.78 0.70
N PRO A 231 14.56 15.29 1.83
CA PRO A 231 15.78 14.73 2.43
C PRO A 231 15.60 13.27 2.85
N GLN A 232 14.42 12.92 3.41
CA GLN A 232 14.12 11.55 3.81
C GLN A 232 13.96 10.62 2.60
N PHE A 233 13.36 11.11 1.52
CA PHE A 233 13.24 10.39 0.26
C PHE A 233 14.61 10.13 -0.40
N LEU A 234 15.53 11.10 -0.28
CA LEU A 234 16.86 11.06 -0.91
C LEU A 234 17.97 10.51 -0.02
N ALA A 235 17.72 10.24 1.27
CA ALA A 235 18.74 9.97 2.28
C ALA A 235 19.72 8.84 1.92
N GLU A 236 19.27 7.86 1.14
CA GLU A 236 20.07 6.70 0.73
C GLU A 236 20.32 6.67 -0.78
N SER A 237 20.06 7.76 -1.52
CA SER A 237 20.20 7.86 -2.98
C SER A 237 21.41 8.70 -3.41
N ASN A 238 22.03 8.34 -4.54
CA ASN A 238 23.02 9.19 -5.20
C ASN A 238 22.32 10.34 -5.94
N VAL A 239 22.49 11.58 -5.44
CA VAL A 239 21.80 12.76 -5.96
C VAL A 239 22.73 13.58 -6.87
N ILE A 240 22.31 13.78 -8.11
CA ILE A 240 22.96 14.73 -9.03
C ILE A 240 22.06 15.97 -9.13
N VAL A 241 22.48 17.06 -8.49
CA VAL A 241 21.76 18.34 -8.56
C VAL A 241 22.17 19.07 -9.83
N LYS A 242 21.19 19.35 -10.69
CA LYS A 242 21.39 20.18 -11.89
C LYS A 242 20.55 21.45 -11.75
N PRO A 243 21.16 22.64 -11.72
CA PRO A 243 20.40 23.89 -11.60
C PRO A 243 19.55 24.09 -12.87
N ILE A 244 18.28 24.46 -12.70
CA ILE A 244 17.43 24.88 -13.81
C ILE A 244 17.74 26.36 -14.06
N LEU A 245 18.42 26.65 -15.17
CA LEU A 245 18.69 28.03 -15.58
C LEU A 245 17.43 28.59 -16.25
N ASP A 246 16.91 29.70 -15.74
CA ASP A 246 15.87 30.47 -16.43
C ASP A 246 16.50 31.17 -17.64
N PRO A 247 16.09 30.84 -18.88
CA PRO A 247 16.64 31.49 -20.05
C PRO A 247 16.35 32.99 -20.11
N GLY A 248 15.31 33.48 -19.43
CA GLY A 248 14.99 34.91 -19.34
C GLY A 248 15.95 35.71 -18.46
N GLN A 249 16.69 35.04 -17.57
CA GLN A 249 17.67 35.67 -16.67
C GLN A 249 19.13 35.46 -17.10
N LEU A 250 19.37 34.75 -18.21
CA LEU A 250 20.72 34.61 -18.76
C LEU A 250 21.15 35.96 -19.35
N GLN A 251 22.14 36.61 -18.70
CA GLN A 251 22.78 37.77 -19.29
C GLN A 251 23.47 37.39 -20.61
N ALA A 252 23.26 38.22 -21.63
CA ALA A 252 24.01 38.13 -22.87
C ALA A 252 25.51 38.28 -22.57
N SER A 253 26.33 37.44 -23.20
CA SER A 253 27.78 37.46 -23.06
C SER A 253 28.36 37.58 -24.46
N ASP A 254 29.19 38.61 -24.68
CA ASP A 254 29.84 38.89 -25.96
C ASP A 254 31.17 38.11 -26.14
N CYS A 255 31.38 37.05 -25.35
CA CYS A 255 32.56 36.20 -25.50
C CYS A 255 32.45 35.33 -26.76
N TYR A 256 33.56 35.19 -27.51
CA TYR A 256 33.61 34.34 -28.70
C TYR A 256 33.37 32.85 -28.37
N GLU A 257 33.78 32.42 -27.18
CA GLU A 257 33.54 31.06 -26.69
C GLU A 257 32.24 31.00 -25.89
N THR A 258 31.37 30.04 -26.24
CA THR A 258 30.06 29.90 -25.58
C THR A 258 30.23 29.52 -24.12
N PRO A 259 29.80 30.36 -23.16
CA PRO A 259 29.90 30.05 -21.74
C PRO A 259 29.12 28.78 -21.38
N ASP A 260 29.65 27.97 -20.45
CA ASP A 260 29.04 26.70 -20.06
C ASP A 260 27.58 26.85 -19.58
N ARG A 261 27.22 28.00 -18.99
CA ARG A 261 25.84 28.33 -18.60
C ARG A 261 24.89 28.44 -19.80
N MET A 262 25.31 29.09 -20.89
CA MET A 262 24.50 29.20 -22.11
C MET A 262 24.39 27.87 -22.84
N ARG A 263 25.50 27.12 -22.92
CA ARG A 263 25.53 25.76 -23.49
C ARG A 263 24.56 24.83 -22.76
N PHE A 264 24.64 24.80 -21.43
CA PHE A 264 23.75 24.01 -20.58
C PHE A 264 22.28 24.41 -20.75
N ALA A 265 21.96 25.71 -20.82
CA ALA A 265 20.58 26.18 -21.04
C ALA A 265 20.01 25.75 -22.40
N ILE A 266 20.82 25.79 -23.46
CA ILE A 266 20.43 25.31 -24.80
C ILE A 266 20.21 23.80 -24.81
N GLU A 267 21.08 23.02 -24.15
CA GLU A 267 20.94 21.57 -24.01
C GLU A 267 19.67 21.17 -23.24
N GLN A 268 19.29 21.91 -22.19
CA GLN A 268 18.03 21.68 -21.47
C GLN A 268 16.80 22.03 -22.33
N ARG A 269 16.86 23.11 -23.12
CA ARG A 269 15.78 23.50 -24.05
C ARG A 269 15.58 22.49 -25.17
N ASN A 270 16.68 22.00 -25.74
CA ASN A 270 16.69 21.04 -26.85
C ASN A 270 16.92 19.61 -26.34
N ARG A 271 16.09 19.16 -25.39
CA ARG A 271 16.22 17.82 -24.83
C ARG A 271 15.97 16.78 -25.91
N VAL A 272 17.05 16.28 -26.54
CA VAL A 272 17.00 15.15 -27.46
C VAL A 272 16.58 13.94 -26.64
N GLN A 273 15.36 13.46 -26.86
CA GLN A 273 14.95 12.15 -26.36
C GLN A 273 15.88 11.11 -26.99
N ARG A 274 16.80 10.58 -26.21
CA ARG A 274 17.52 9.33 -26.52
C ARG A 274 16.79 8.18 -25.87
#